data_AF-A0A2L0HWZ1-F1
#
_entry.id   AF-A0A2L0HWZ1-F1
#
_cell.length_a   1.000
_cell.length_b   1.000
_cell.length_c   1.000
_cell.angle_alpha   90.00
_cell.angle_beta   90.00
_cell.angle_gamma   90.00
#
_symmetry.space_group_name_H-M   'P 1'
#
loop_
_entity.id
_entity.type
_entity.pdbx_description
1 polymer ?
#
loop_
_entity_poly.entity_id
_entity_poly.type
_entity_poly.pdbx_seq_one_letter_code
_entity_poly.pdbx_strand_id
1 'polypeptide(L)'
;MIKTLSFRSVLGFGLAVLFTQAVNANDGLSPEEANSIVKEDIASTQIMAEVCPAVIGKNAKLDANVKLLTQMYLKDYTGSMTLDQLQADPEYKSILQETRKAAQETSKEEQQAVCMDVVEYQA
;
A
#
# COMPACT_ATOMS: atom_id res chain seq x y z
N MET A 1 65.08 31.47 -6.17
CA MET A 1 63.78 31.94 -5.64
C MET A 1 63.00 30.71 -5.20
N ILE A 2 62.81 30.56 -3.89
CA ILE A 2 62.05 29.47 -3.28
C ILE A 2 60.57 29.87 -3.31
N LYS A 3 59.70 28.99 -3.82
CA LYS A 3 58.25 29.08 -3.56
C LYS A 3 57.74 27.71 -3.16
N THR A 4 57.63 27.55 -1.85
CA THR A 4 56.92 26.49 -1.14
C THR A 4 55.44 26.53 -1.50
N LEU A 5 54.91 25.42 -2.02
CA LEU A 5 53.48 25.21 -2.13
C LEU A 5 53.04 24.25 -1.03
N SER A 6 52.22 24.80 -0.15
CA SER A 6 51.62 24.22 1.03
C SER A 6 50.73 23.03 0.68
N PHE A 7 51.14 21.82 1.07
CA PHE A 7 50.29 20.63 1.04
C PHE A 7 49.56 20.53 2.39
N ARG A 8 48.44 21.23 2.52
CA ARG A 8 47.47 21.04 3.61
C ARG A 8 46.05 21.15 3.05
N SER A 9 45.57 20.07 2.46
CA SER A 9 44.12 19.81 2.39
C SER A 9 43.83 18.59 3.24
N VAL A 10 43.45 18.88 4.49
CA VAL A 10 42.75 17.95 5.37
C VAL A 10 41.34 17.80 4.78
N LEU A 11 41.13 16.79 3.96
CA LEU A 11 39.78 16.32 3.64
C LEU A 11 39.36 15.38 4.76
N GLY A 12 38.76 15.97 5.80
CA GLY A 12 38.09 15.23 6.85
C GLY A 12 36.96 14.41 6.25
N PHE A 13 37.08 13.08 6.33
CA PHE A 13 35.95 12.18 6.18
C PHE A 13 35.02 12.38 7.40
N GLY A 14 34.13 13.35 7.30
CA GLY A 14 32.99 13.47 8.19
C GLY A 14 31.99 12.37 7.85
N LEU A 15 32.12 11.21 8.50
CA LEU A 15 31.11 10.17 8.45
C LEU A 15 29.93 10.63 9.32
N ALA A 16 28.96 11.32 8.72
CA ALA A 16 27.69 11.60 9.36
C ALA A 16 26.88 10.29 9.47
N VAL A 17 27.12 9.52 10.53
CA VAL A 17 26.21 8.45 10.94
C VAL A 17 25.10 9.08 11.77
N LEU A 18 24.13 9.66 11.07
CA LEU A 18 22.79 10.00 11.58
C LEU A 18 21.89 9.57 10.40
N PHE A 19 21.11 8.51 10.39
CA PHE A 19 20.34 7.85 11.41
C PHE A 19 20.31 6.36 11.07
N THR A 20 20.86 5.49 11.92
CA THR A 20 20.36 4.12 11.97
C THR A 20 19.00 4.20 12.64
N GLN A 21 17.93 4.21 11.85
CA GLN A 21 16.64 3.74 12.34
C GLN A 21 16.91 2.28 12.74
N ALA A 22 17.11 2.02 14.02
CA ALA A 22 17.18 0.67 14.52
C ALA A 22 15.80 0.05 14.24
N VAL A 23 15.70 -0.75 13.17
CA VAL A 23 14.53 -1.59 12.92
C VAL A 23 14.55 -2.65 14.01
N ASN A 24 13.94 -2.33 15.15
CA ASN A 24 13.67 -3.29 16.20
C ASN A 24 12.47 -4.13 15.75
N ALA A 25 12.74 -5.35 15.31
CA ALA A 25 11.72 -6.33 14.89
C ALA A 25 10.95 -6.96 16.07
N ASN A 26 10.61 -6.18 17.11
CA ASN A 26 9.93 -6.68 18.32
C ASN A 26 8.74 -5.83 18.82
N ASP A 27 8.35 -4.77 18.12
CA ASP A 27 7.13 -4.04 18.46
C ASP A 27 6.07 -4.35 17.40
N GLY A 28 4.88 -4.78 17.82
CA GLY A 28 3.73 -4.91 16.92
C GLY A 28 3.43 -3.59 16.22
N LEU A 29 2.69 -3.63 15.11
CA LEU A 29 2.33 -2.44 14.35
C LEU A 29 1.71 -1.37 15.26
N SER A 30 2.14 -0.12 15.09
CA SER A 30 1.41 1.00 15.69
C SER A 30 -0.02 1.06 15.12
N PRO A 31 -0.99 1.66 15.84
CA PRO A 31 -2.34 1.83 15.33
C PRO A 31 -2.39 2.56 13.98
N GLU A 32 -1.49 3.52 13.76
CA GLU A 32 -1.38 4.25 12.50
C GLU A 32 -0.90 3.36 11.36
N GLU A 33 0.13 2.52 11.59
CA GLU A 33 0.62 1.57 10.60
C GLU A 33 -0.44 0.50 10.28
N ALA A 34 -1.12 -0.02 11.30
CA ALA A 34 -2.23 -0.96 11.11
C ALA A 34 -3.37 -0.34 10.30
N ASN A 35 -3.73 0.92 10.58
CA ASN A 35 -4.75 1.63 9.81
C ASN A 35 -4.32 1.89 8.36
N SER A 36 -3.02 2.12 8.09
CA SER A 36 -2.50 2.24 6.72
C SER A 36 -2.67 0.94 5.94
N ILE A 37 -2.36 -0.21 6.56
CA ILE A 37 -2.56 -1.52 5.93
C ILE A 37 -4.04 -1.74 5.62
N VAL A 38 -4.95 -1.40 6.55
CA VAL A 38 -6.40 -1.47 6.30
C VAL A 38 -6.81 -0.59 5.11
N LYS A 39 -6.24 0.61 4.96
CA LYS A 39 -6.48 1.49 3.80
C LYS A 39 -6.02 0.83 2.50
N GLU A 40 -4.84 0.22 2.50
CA GLU A 40 -4.27 -0.49 1.35
C GLU A 40 -5.12 -1.71 0.95
N ASP A 41 -5.55 -2.52 1.91
CA ASP A 41 -6.39 -3.71 1.70
C ASP A 41 -7.76 -3.33 1.13
N ILE A 42 -8.38 -2.29 1.68
CA ILE A 42 -9.65 -1.76 1.15
C ILE A 42 -9.43 -1.20 -0.26
N ALA A 43 -8.37 -0.43 -0.50
CA ALA A 43 -8.07 0.11 -1.83
C ALA A 43 -7.90 -1.02 -2.86
N SER A 44 -7.12 -2.06 -2.53
CA SER A 44 -6.94 -3.24 -3.37
C SER A 44 -8.28 -3.92 -3.69
N THR A 45 -9.11 -4.13 -2.67
CA THR A 45 -10.45 -4.71 -2.82
C THR A 45 -11.35 -3.86 -3.73
N GLN A 46 -11.32 -2.53 -3.60
CA GLN A 46 -12.10 -1.62 -4.45
C GLN A 46 -11.59 -1.63 -5.90
N ILE A 47 -10.28 -1.67 -6.12
CA ILE A 47 -9.69 -1.78 -7.47
C ILE A 47 -10.04 -3.12 -8.12
N MET A 48 -10.16 -4.21 -7.37
CA MET A 48 -10.65 -5.48 -7.92
C MET A 48 -12.07 -5.35 -8.48
N ALA A 49 -12.96 -4.59 -7.85
CA ALA A 49 -14.29 -4.30 -8.42
C ALA A 49 -14.23 -3.47 -9.72
N GLU A 50 -13.17 -2.68 -9.92
CA GLU A 50 -12.97 -1.91 -11.16
C GLU A 50 -12.39 -2.77 -12.29
N VAL A 51 -11.39 -3.61 -11.97
CA VAL A 51 -10.59 -4.34 -12.96
C VAL A 51 -11.22 -5.70 -13.31
N CYS A 52 -11.65 -6.47 -12.32
CA CYS A 52 -12.10 -7.84 -12.53
C CYS A 52 -13.27 -8.00 -13.49
N PRO A 53 -14.28 -7.12 -13.54
CA PRO A 53 -15.36 -7.25 -14.51
C PRO A 53 -14.90 -7.22 -15.97
N ALA A 54 -13.77 -6.57 -16.27
CA ALA A 54 -13.20 -6.56 -17.62
C ALA A 54 -12.41 -7.84 -17.95
N VAL A 55 -11.98 -8.59 -16.93
CA VAL A 55 -11.16 -9.80 -17.07
C VAL A 55 -12.00 -11.07 -17.05
N ILE A 56 -12.91 -11.18 -16.06
CA ILE A 56 -13.74 -12.38 -15.85
C ILE A 56 -15.22 -12.18 -16.19
N GLY A 57 -15.60 -10.98 -16.65
CA GLY A 57 -17.00 -10.60 -16.85
C GLY A 57 -17.70 -10.17 -15.56
N LYS A 58 -18.91 -9.62 -15.70
CA LYS A 58 -19.74 -9.24 -14.54
C LYS A 58 -20.08 -10.49 -13.71
N ASN A 59 -19.83 -10.43 -12.41
CA ASN A 59 -20.01 -11.56 -11.51
C ASN A 59 -20.59 -11.10 -10.16
N ALA A 60 -21.78 -11.58 -9.82
CA ALA A 60 -22.46 -11.16 -8.59
C ALA A 60 -21.73 -11.62 -7.30
N LYS A 61 -20.97 -12.72 -7.37
CA LYS A 61 -20.15 -13.17 -6.24
C LYS A 61 -18.97 -12.23 -6.01
N LEU A 62 -18.34 -11.76 -7.09
CA LEU A 62 -17.30 -10.73 -6.99
C LEU A 62 -17.84 -9.50 -6.26
N ASP A 63 -18.99 -8.96 -6.72
CA ASP A 63 -19.59 -7.77 -6.12
C ASP A 63 -19.92 -7.98 -4.62
N ALA A 64 -20.47 -9.15 -4.28
CA ALA A 64 -20.78 -9.50 -2.90
C ALA A 64 -19.51 -9.65 -2.03
N ASN A 65 -18.48 -10.32 -2.55
CA ASN A 65 -17.23 -10.58 -1.82
C ASN A 65 -16.39 -9.32 -1.66
N VAL A 66 -16.35 -8.42 -2.65
CA VAL A 66 -15.74 -7.09 -2.51
C VAL A 66 -16.40 -6.31 -1.37
N LYS A 67 -17.73 -6.32 -1.29
CA LYS A 67 -18.46 -5.67 -0.19
C LYS A 67 -18.15 -6.33 1.15
N LEU A 68 -18.12 -7.66 1.21
CA LEU A 68 -17.80 -8.41 2.43
C LEU A 68 -16.38 -8.11 2.92
N LEU A 69 -15.37 -8.22 2.05
CA LEU A 69 -13.98 -7.94 2.36
C LEU A 69 -13.79 -6.50 2.82
N THR A 70 -14.39 -5.54 2.13
CA THR A 70 -14.37 -4.12 2.54
C THR A 70 -14.92 -3.95 3.95
N GLN A 71 -16.04 -4.62 4.29
CA GLN A 71 -16.61 -4.57 5.63
C GLN A 71 -15.77 -5.30 6.68
N MET A 72 -15.04 -6.34 6.30
CA MET A 72 -14.12 -7.04 7.19
C MET A 72 -12.92 -6.16 7.53
N TYR A 73 -12.24 -5.61 6.53
CA TYR A 73 -11.09 -4.73 6.76
C TYR A 73 -11.46 -3.47 7.54
N LEU A 74 -12.65 -2.88 7.30
CA LEU A 74 -13.12 -1.74 8.10
C LEU A 74 -13.29 -2.06 9.59
N LYS A 75 -13.51 -3.33 9.98
CA LYS A 75 -13.58 -3.73 11.40
C LYS A 75 -12.21 -3.76 12.07
N ASP A 76 -11.15 -3.97 11.28
CA ASP A 76 -9.77 -4.00 11.74
C ASP A 76 -9.17 -2.58 11.86
N TYR A 77 -9.88 -1.57 11.35
CA TYR A 77 -9.52 -0.17 11.53
C TYR A 77 -9.63 0.23 13.01
N THR A 78 -8.55 0.78 13.57
CA THR A 78 -8.56 1.33 14.93
C THR A 78 -9.37 2.62 14.96
N GLY A 79 -10.51 2.56 15.65
CA GLY A 79 -11.48 3.66 15.75
C GLY A 79 -12.73 3.38 14.91
N SER A 80 -13.58 4.40 14.75
CA SER A 80 -14.73 4.29 13.84
C SER A 80 -14.33 4.84 12.48
N MET A 81 -14.48 4.00 11.45
CA MET A 81 -14.25 4.37 10.07
C MET A 81 -15.36 3.80 9.18
N THR A 82 -15.65 4.51 8.09
CA THR A 82 -16.59 4.08 7.06
C THR A 82 -15.94 4.22 5.69
N LEU A 83 -16.46 3.49 4.70
CA LEU A 83 -15.96 3.61 3.33
C LEU A 83 -16.12 5.05 2.80
N ASP A 84 -17.22 5.73 3.11
CA ASP A 84 -17.45 7.11 2.67
C ASP A 84 -16.41 8.08 3.26
N GLN A 85 -16.04 7.89 4.53
CA GLN A 85 -14.97 8.68 5.17
C GLN A 85 -13.61 8.41 4.54
N LEU A 86 -13.27 7.14 4.27
CA LEU A 86 -12.05 6.79 3.53
C LEU A 86 -12.04 7.40 2.13
N GLN A 87 -13.14 7.32 1.40
CA GLN A 87 -13.26 7.92 0.07
C GLN A 87 -13.11 9.45 0.08
N ALA A 88 -13.32 10.12 1.21
CA ALA A 88 -13.04 11.54 1.38
C ALA A 88 -11.56 11.84 1.71
N ASP A 89 -10.85 10.90 2.34
CA ASP A 89 -9.47 11.01 2.82
C ASP A 89 -8.47 11.18 1.64
N PRO A 90 -7.63 12.24 1.63
CA PRO A 90 -6.64 12.46 0.59
C PRO A 90 -5.55 11.38 0.51
N GLU A 91 -5.15 10.79 1.64
CA GLU A 91 -4.17 9.70 1.68
C GLU A 91 -4.75 8.46 1.00
N TYR A 92 -5.97 8.07 1.38
CA TYR A 92 -6.66 6.94 0.77
C TYR A 92 -6.88 7.13 -0.74
N LYS A 93 -7.19 8.35 -1.19
CA LYS A 93 -7.26 8.66 -2.63
C LYS A 93 -5.93 8.45 -3.35
N SER A 94 -4.80 8.79 -2.71
CA SER A 94 -3.46 8.55 -3.28
C SER A 94 -3.20 7.04 -3.38
N ILE A 95 -3.44 6.31 -2.30
CA ILE A 95 -3.31 4.84 -2.26
C ILE A 95 -4.16 4.21 -3.37
N LEU A 96 -5.44 4.57 -3.48
CA LEU A 96 -6.34 4.04 -4.51
C LEU A 96 -5.82 4.30 -5.94
N GLN A 97 -5.23 5.47 -6.18
CA GLN A 97 -4.63 5.78 -7.49
C GLN A 97 -3.38 4.95 -7.77
N GLU A 98 -2.53 4.75 -6.77
CA GLU A 98 -1.33 3.92 -6.88
C GLU A 98 -1.69 2.45 -7.10
N THR A 99 -2.63 1.92 -6.32
CA THR A 99 -3.15 0.56 -6.48
C THR A 99 -3.78 0.36 -7.86
N ARG A 100 -4.52 1.36 -8.38
CA ARG A 100 -5.06 1.31 -9.75
C ARG A 100 -3.96 1.21 -10.81
N LYS A 101 -2.87 1.97 -10.66
CA LYS A 101 -1.72 1.91 -11.58
C LYS A 101 -1.03 0.55 -11.50
N ALA A 102 -0.76 0.06 -10.30
CA ALA A 102 -0.14 -1.25 -10.10
C ALA A 102 -0.98 -2.38 -10.73
N ALA A 103 -2.31 -2.33 -10.56
CA ALA A 103 -3.21 -3.27 -11.19
C ALA A 103 -3.11 -3.22 -12.73
N GLN A 104 -2.97 -2.04 -13.34
CA GLN A 104 -2.81 -1.89 -14.79
C GLN A 104 -1.47 -2.43 -15.32
N GLU A 105 -0.43 -2.45 -14.49
CA GLU A 105 0.89 -3.00 -14.83
C GLU A 105 0.97 -4.51 -14.67
N THR A 106 -0.02 -5.12 -14.00
CA THR A 106 -0.14 -6.57 -13.81
C THR A 106 -0.63 -7.24 -15.09
N SER A 107 -0.11 -8.43 -15.41
CA SER A 107 -0.55 -9.17 -16.59
C SER A 107 -2.03 -9.58 -16.49
N LYS A 108 -2.69 -9.82 -17.63
CA LYS A 108 -4.09 -10.24 -17.63
C LYS A 108 -4.29 -11.60 -16.96
N GLU A 109 -3.32 -12.48 -17.11
CA GLU A 109 -3.31 -13.81 -16.51
C GLU A 109 -3.26 -13.72 -14.98
N GLU A 110 -2.38 -12.87 -14.43
CA GLU A 110 -2.30 -12.62 -12.99
C GLU A 110 -3.54 -11.90 -12.47
N GLN A 111 -4.04 -10.89 -13.19
CA GLN A 111 -5.32 -10.25 -12.86
C GLN A 111 -6.45 -11.29 -12.80
N GLN A 112 -6.53 -12.20 -13.77
CA GLN A 112 -7.55 -13.23 -13.81
C GLN A 112 -7.47 -14.14 -12.59
N ALA A 113 -6.27 -14.59 -12.20
CA ALA A 113 -6.08 -15.43 -11.02
C ALA A 113 -6.58 -14.74 -9.75
N VAL A 114 -6.12 -13.50 -9.51
CA VAL A 114 -6.52 -12.73 -8.32
C VAL A 114 -8.02 -12.44 -8.32
N CYS A 115 -8.61 -12.14 -9.47
CA CYS A 115 -10.05 -11.96 -9.58
C CYS A 115 -10.85 -13.23 -9.24
N MET A 116 -10.34 -14.40 -9.61
CA MET A 116 -10.95 -15.67 -9.25
C MET A 116 -10.81 -15.96 -7.76
N ASP A 117 -9.68 -15.61 -7.13
CA ASP A 117 -9.51 -15.75 -5.68
C ASP A 117 -10.59 -14.97 -4.91
N VAL A 118 -10.93 -13.76 -5.37
CA VAL A 118 -12.02 -12.97 -4.77
C VAL A 118 -13.39 -13.61 -5.00
N VAL A 119 -13.64 -14.16 -6.19
CA VAL A 119 -14.91 -14.85 -6.50
C VAL A 119 -15.09 -16.11 -5.64
N GLU A 120 -14.00 -16.81 -5.37
CA GLU A 120 -13.97 -18.06 -4.62
C GLU A 120 -13.83 -17.86 -3.11
N TYR A 121 -13.58 -16.63 -2.68
CA TYR A 121 -13.48 -16.25 -1.29
C TYR A 121 -14.69 -16.71 -0.47
N GLN A 122 -14.39 -17.35 0.66
CA GLN A 122 -15.33 -17.84 1.66
C GLN A 122 -14.84 -17.36 3.03
N ALA A 123 -15.69 -16.61 3.74
CA ALA A 123 -15.41 -16.10 5.09
C ALA A 123 -15.67 -17.14 6.17
#